data_AF-A0A1E3QKT4-F1
#
_entry.id   AF-A0A1E3QKT4-F1
#
_cell.length_a   1.000
_cell.length_b   1.000
_cell.length_c   1.000
_cell.angle_alpha   90.00
_cell.angle_beta   90.00
_cell.angle_gamma   90.00
#
_symmetry.space_group_name_H-M   'P 1'
#
loop_
_entity.id
_entity.type
_entity.pdbx_description
1 polymer ?
#
loop_
_entity_poly.entity_id
_entity_poly.type
_entity_poly.pdbx_seq_one_letter_code
_entity_poly.pdbx_strand_id
1 'polypeptide(L)'
;MFKRLLHISPRALLQTRGTSTDPKLSSVFRDIKSYLRYAKAKGLSPLSTVFRGTLYEMSAMEVLRRDLKIQNLSHVGGAFDNGLDLIGSWSLSGRVAPEYVDLDVKPATRTVLGTRVTPLLTRNLLQDVRVIVQCKAYTQKITAATVRELAGTYQFVVHRVEKNRTLFLLVAPVGMTPQGMAQTNRSNFPIIYVRIEESVPVSTRLNKGDEYDPRNYPLGKMIAFYCNPYARTLLEGLTVVADSKKIVVASENSEV
;
A
#
# COMPACT_ATOMS: atom_id res chain seq x y z
N MET A 1 -33.10 21.32 37.47
CA MET A 1 -32.64 22.19 36.37
C MET A 1 -31.63 21.41 35.53
N PHE A 2 -32.11 20.75 34.47
CA PHE A 2 -31.29 19.94 33.55
C PHE A 2 -30.54 20.87 32.58
N LYS A 3 -29.19 20.82 32.55
CA LYS A 3 -28.40 21.42 31.46
C LYS A 3 -28.07 20.32 30.44
N ARG A 4 -28.61 20.48 29.23
CA ARG A 4 -28.30 19.69 28.03
C ARG A 4 -26.79 19.65 27.79
N LEU A 5 -26.19 18.46 27.81
CA LEU A 5 -24.89 18.21 27.18
C LEU A 5 -25.13 18.11 25.66
N LEU A 6 -24.60 19.06 24.90
CA LEU A 6 -24.55 18.98 23.45
C LEU A 6 -23.63 17.83 23.05
N HIS A 7 -24.20 16.84 22.36
CA HIS A 7 -23.50 15.72 21.76
C HIS A 7 -22.69 16.23 20.56
N ILE A 8 -21.41 16.51 20.76
CA ILE A 8 -20.50 16.89 19.68
C ILE A 8 -20.01 15.60 19.01
N SER A 9 -20.33 15.46 17.72
CA SER A 9 -19.92 14.34 16.88
C SER A 9 -18.38 14.21 16.81
N PRO A 10 -17.80 12.98 16.87
CA PRO A 10 -16.36 12.75 16.72
C PRO A 10 -15.76 13.25 15.39
N ARG A 11 -16.60 13.61 14.41
CA ARG A 11 -16.17 14.14 13.11
C ARG A 11 -15.62 15.57 13.17
N ALA A 12 -15.88 16.33 14.25
CA ALA A 12 -15.51 17.74 14.34
C ALA A 12 -14.15 18.01 15.03
N LEU A 13 -13.52 17.00 15.64
CA LEU A 13 -12.30 17.16 16.44
C LEU A 13 -10.98 17.09 15.64
N LEU A 14 -11.05 16.95 14.32
CA LEU A 14 -9.87 16.91 13.44
C LEU A 14 -9.51 18.27 12.81
N GLN A 15 -10.21 19.36 13.14
CA GLN A 15 -10.06 20.62 12.41
C GLN A 15 -9.48 21.82 13.17
N THR A 16 -8.99 21.65 14.41
CA THR A 16 -8.39 22.78 15.12
C THR A 16 -7.20 22.35 15.96
N ARG A 17 -5.98 22.62 15.46
CA ARG A 17 -4.85 23.22 16.22
C ARG A 17 -3.58 23.30 15.36
N GLY A 18 -3.09 24.53 15.15
CA GLY A 18 -1.73 24.82 14.72
C GLY A 18 -1.59 25.74 13.50
N THR A 19 -1.80 27.05 13.67
CA THR A 19 -1.30 28.06 12.73
C THR A 19 0.22 28.17 12.90
N SER A 20 0.96 27.43 12.07
CA SER A 20 2.39 27.64 11.82
C SER A 20 2.56 27.85 10.32
N THR A 21 3.10 29.01 9.94
CA THR A 21 3.27 29.48 8.56
C THR A 21 4.51 28.87 7.90
N ASP A 22 4.55 27.55 7.79
CA ASP A 22 5.59 26.85 7.02
C ASP A 22 4.94 25.85 6.05
N PRO A 23 4.89 26.14 4.73
CA PRO A 23 4.20 25.30 3.77
C PRO A 23 5.14 24.20 3.28
N LYS A 24 5.33 23.09 3.99
CA LYS A 24 6.20 22.00 3.49
C LYS A 24 5.80 20.57 3.89
N LEU A 25 5.64 19.78 2.81
CA LEU A 25 5.56 18.31 2.69
C LEU A 25 4.24 17.61 3.04
N SER A 26 3.17 17.99 2.34
CA SER A 26 2.12 17.05 1.95
C SER A 26 1.97 17.08 0.42
N SER A 27 2.08 15.94 -0.28
CA SER A 27 1.70 15.78 -1.69
C SER A 27 2.42 16.70 -2.72
N VAL A 28 3.76 16.67 -2.82
CA VAL A 28 4.43 17.43 -3.90
C VAL A 28 4.24 16.75 -5.28
N PHE A 29 4.11 15.42 -5.32
CA PHE A 29 4.01 14.63 -6.56
C PHE A 29 2.73 13.81 -6.58
N ARG A 30 2.08 13.75 -7.75
CA ARG A 30 0.79 13.06 -7.94
C ARG A 30 0.83 11.94 -8.99
N ASP A 31 1.90 11.93 -9.78
CA ASP A 31 2.16 11.03 -10.91
C ASP A 31 3.66 11.10 -11.29
N ILE A 32 4.10 10.19 -12.16
CA ILE A 32 5.48 10.16 -12.67
C ILE A 32 5.86 11.47 -13.36
N LYS A 33 4.92 12.06 -14.12
CA LYS A 33 5.17 13.27 -14.93
C LYS A 33 5.49 14.50 -14.07
N SER A 34 4.75 14.70 -12.97
CA SER A 34 4.96 15.79 -12.01
C SER A 34 6.28 15.63 -11.27
N TYR A 35 6.63 14.39 -10.92
CA TYR A 35 7.90 14.08 -10.30
C TYR A 35 9.11 14.32 -11.22
N LEU A 36 9.08 13.82 -12.47
CA LEU A 36 10.19 14.03 -13.41
C LEU A 36 10.38 15.51 -13.77
N ARG A 37 9.29 16.29 -13.84
CA ARG A 37 9.38 17.76 -14.01
C ARG A 37 10.12 18.41 -12.85
N TYR A 38 9.80 18.00 -11.61
CA TYR A 38 10.49 18.48 -10.42
C TYR A 38 11.96 18.07 -10.42
N ALA A 39 12.27 16.81 -10.72
CA ALA A 39 13.63 16.31 -10.77
C ALA A 39 14.47 17.07 -11.79
N LYS A 40 13.93 17.35 -12.98
CA LYS A 40 14.57 18.18 -14.01
C LYS A 40 14.86 19.59 -13.50
N ALA A 41 13.88 20.24 -12.87
CA ALA A 41 14.02 21.60 -12.35
C ALA A 41 15.05 21.70 -11.22
N LYS A 42 15.23 20.62 -10.44
CA LYS A 42 16.20 20.53 -9.35
C LYS A 42 17.54 19.92 -9.76
N GLY A 43 17.69 19.45 -11.00
CA GLY A 43 18.89 18.78 -11.48
C GLY A 43 19.22 17.51 -10.70
N LEU A 44 18.21 16.76 -10.26
CA LEU A 44 18.42 15.53 -9.49
C LEU A 44 19.07 14.46 -10.37
N SER A 45 20.15 13.85 -9.90
CA SER A 45 20.78 12.74 -10.61
C SER A 45 19.81 11.55 -10.73
N PRO A 46 19.51 11.05 -11.95
CA PRO A 46 18.69 9.86 -12.16
C PRO A 46 19.27 8.59 -11.52
N LEU A 47 20.57 8.60 -11.24
CA LEU A 47 21.28 7.49 -10.58
C LEU A 47 21.19 7.53 -9.05
N SER A 48 20.71 8.65 -8.48
CA SER A 48 20.61 8.78 -7.02
C SER A 48 19.54 7.86 -6.45
N THR A 49 19.77 7.36 -5.24
CA THR A 49 18.82 6.52 -4.50
C THR A 49 17.51 7.25 -4.23
N VAL A 50 17.58 8.55 -3.93
CA VAL A 50 16.39 9.41 -3.79
C VAL A 50 15.62 9.47 -5.09
N PHE A 51 16.29 9.68 -6.23
CA PHE A 51 15.61 9.77 -7.52
C PHE A 51 14.82 8.50 -7.81
N ARG A 52 15.51 7.35 -7.71
CA ARG A 52 14.97 6.02 -8.00
C ARG A 52 13.87 5.62 -7.01
N GLY A 53 14.04 5.93 -5.72
CA GLY A 53 13.05 5.64 -4.69
C GLY A 53 11.74 6.36 -4.94
N THR A 54 11.77 7.69 -5.11
CA THR A 54 10.54 8.45 -5.37
C THR A 54 9.93 8.13 -6.73
N LEU A 55 10.74 7.84 -7.75
CA LEU A 55 10.21 7.35 -9.03
C LEU A 55 9.45 6.03 -8.83
N TYR A 56 10.03 5.09 -8.08
CA TYR A 56 9.39 3.81 -7.78
C TYR A 56 8.07 3.98 -7.01
N GLU A 57 8.02 4.87 -6.02
CA GLU A 57 6.79 5.22 -5.30
C GLU A 57 5.70 5.73 -6.25
N MET A 58 6.07 6.60 -7.21
CA MET A 58 5.11 7.14 -8.20
C MET A 58 4.63 6.05 -9.15
N SER A 59 5.53 5.21 -9.65
CA SER A 59 5.18 4.08 -10.51
C SER A 59 4.30 3.06 -9.79
N ALA A 60 4.63 2.71 -8.54
CA ALA A 60 3.82 1.83 -7.70
C ALA A 60 2.43 2.41 -7.47
N MET A 61 2.32 3.72 -7.17
CA MET A 61 1.03 4.40 -7.03
C MET A 61 0.16 4.25 -8.28
N GLU A 62 0.72 4.47 -9.47
CA GLU A 62 0.00 4.33 -10.73
C GLU A 62 -0.41 2.88 -11.01
N VAL A 63 0.46 1.89 -10.76
CA VAL A 63 0.13 0.46 -10.92
C VAL A 63 -0.96 0.01 -9.95
N LEU A 64 -0.90 0.43 -8.68
CA LEU A 64 -1.92 0.10 -7.67
C LEU A 64 -3.29 0.70 -8.04
N ARG A 65 -3.33 1.93 -8.57
CA ARG A 65 -4.55 2.54 -9.13
C ARG A 65 -5.06 1.75 -10.34
N ARG A 66 -4.18 1.35 -11.26
CA ARG A 66 -4.54 0.64 -12.49
C ARG A 66 -5.09 -0.76 -12.22
N ASP A 67 -4.35 -1.56 -11.44
CA ASP A 67 -4.58 -3.01 -11.33
C ASP A 67 -5.50 -3.36 -10.16
N LEU A 68 -5.29 -2.72 -9.00
CA LEU A 68 -6.10 -2.97 -7.82
C LEU A 68 -7.30 -2.02 -7.71
N LYS A 69 -7.35 -0.94 -8.50
CA LYS A 69 -8.39 0.10 -8.42
C LYS A 69 -8.42 0.80 -7.07
N ILE A 70 -7.26 0.96 -6.45
CA ILE A 70 -7.12 1.76 -5.22
C ILE A 70 -7.33 3.23 -5.59
N GLN A 71 -8.22 3.90 -4.87
CA GLN A 71 -8.65 5.28 -5.07
C GLN A 71 -7.98 6.20 -4.05
N ASN A 72 -8.01 7.52 -4.32
CA ASN A 72 -7.50 8.57 -3.43
C ASN A 72 -6.07 8.35 -2.92
N LEU A 73 -5.28 7.54 -3.64
CA LEU A 73 -3.92 7.20 -3.26
C LEU A 73 -3.06 8.46 -3.37
N SER A 74 -2.49 8.90 -2.26
CA SER A 74 -1.76 10.16 -2.15
C SER A 74 -0.38 9.91 -1.58
N HIS A 75 0.62 10.58 -2.16
CA HIS A 75 1.99 10.56 -1.64
C HIS A 75 2.08 11.37 -0.36
N VAL A 76 2.47 10.69 0.71
CA VAL A 76 2.70 11.26 2.05
C VAL A 76 4.16 11.16 2.49
N GLY A 77 5.01 10.53 1.65
CA GLY A 77 6.40 10.25 1.96
C GLY A 77 7.26 11.50 2.09
N GLY A 78 8.26 11.42 2.98
CA GLY A 78 9.18 12.50 3.33
C GLY A 78 10.13 12.13 4.46
N ALA A 79 11.10 13.00 4.75
CA ALA A 79 11.90 12.82 5.97
C ALA A 79 10.96 12.79 7.19
N PHE A 80 11.14 11.80 8.07
CA PHE A 80 10.34 11.59 9.29
C PHE A 80 8.89 11.08 9.09
N ASP A 81 8.57 10.49 7.94
CA ASP A 81 7.25 9.88 7.65
C ASP A 81 6.97 8.53 8.33
N ASN A 82 7.91 8.04 9.16
CA ASN A 82 7.87 6.73 9.82
C ASN A 82 7.78 5.54 8.85
N GLY A 83 8.22 5.70 7.59
CA GLY A 83 8.14 4.65 6.58
C GLY A 83 6.74 4.53 5.96
N LEU A 84 6.09 5.65 5.71
CA LEU A 84 4.81 5.68 4.99
C LEU A 84 4.95 6.48 3.70
N ASP A 85 4.77 5.82 2.57
CA ASP A 85 4.95 6.49 1.28
C ASP A 85 3.60 6.92 0.70
N LEU A 86 2.58 6.05 0.75
CA LEU A 86 1.25 6.33 0.18
C LEU A 86 0.12 5.96 1.14
N ILE A 87 -0.96 6.74 1.11
CA ILE A 87 -2.22 6.44 1.80
C ILE A 87 -3.37 6.60 0.81
N GLY A 88 -4.35 5.68 0.85
CA GLY A 88 -5.52 5.75 -0.01
C GLY A 88 -6.71 4.98 0.53
N SER A 89 -7.71 4.82 -0.33
CA SER A 89 -8.92 4.06 -0.07
C SER A 89 -9.12 2.97 -1.12
N TRP A 90 -9.63 1.82 -0.71
CA TRP A 90 -9.89 0.70 -1.61
C TRP A 90 -11.36 0.30 -1.54
N SER A 91 -12.07 0.53 -2.65
CA SER A 91 -13.42 0.01 -2.83
C SER A 91 -13.37 -1.44 -3.32
N LEU A 92 -13.86 -2.34 -2.48
CA LEU A 92 -13.92 -3.78 -2.68
C LEU A 92 -15.34 -4.28 -2.99
N SER A 93 -16.34 -3.39 -3.08
CA SER A 93 -17.74 -3.77 -3.29
C SER A 93 -17.96 -4.54 -4.59
N GLY A 94 -17.24 -4.20 -5.66
CA GLY A 94 -17.28 -4.93 -6.93
C GLY A 94 -16.43 -6.20 -6.96
N ARG A 95 -15.89 -6.63 -5.81
CA ARG A 95 -14.98 -7.78 -5.69
C ARG A 95 -15.53 -8.88 -4.79
N VAL A 96 -16.84 -8.89 -4.53
CA VAL A 96 -17.48 -10.01 -3.81
C VAL A 96 -17.43 -11.25 -4.69
N ALA A 97 -16.97 -12.37 -4.14
CA ALA A 97 -16.91 -13.62 -4.90
C ALA A 97 -18.33 -14.17 -5.12
N PRO A 98 -18.62 -14.80 -6.28
CA PRO A 98 -19.98 -15.21 -6.65
C PRO A 98 -20.71 -16.03 -5.59
N GLU A 99 -19.98 -16.88 -4.86
CA GLU A 99 -20.51 -17.72 -3.79
C GLU A 99 -21.02 -16.93 -2.56
N TYR A 100 -20.73 -15.62 -2.49
CA TYR A 100 -21.16 -14.70 -1.43
C TYR A 100 -22.13 -13.60 -1.94
N VAL A 101 -22.52 -13.61 -3.22
CA VAL A 101 -23.42 -12.59 -3.79
C VAL A 101 -24.88 -12.83 -3.38
N ASP A 102 -25.32 -14.10 -3.37
CA ASP A 102 -26.73 -14.47 -3.29
C ASP A 102 -27.11 -15.30 -2.04
N LEU A 103 -26.26 -15.36 -1.02
CA LEU A 103 -26.50 -16.19 0.16
C LEU A 103 -26.41 -15.39 1.47
N ASP A 104 -27.31 -15.70 2.41
CA ASP A 104 -27.18 -15.37 3.84
C ASP A 104 -25.88 -15.91 4.49
N VAL A 105 -25.09 -16.66 3.71
CA VAL A 105 -23.78 -17.20 4.09
C VAL A 105 -22.76 -16.07 4.10
N LYS A 106 -22.47 -15.57 5.29
CA LYS A 106 -21.35 -14.64 5.52
C LYS A 106 -20.13 -15.40 6.02
N PRO A 107 -18.92 -15.01 5.61
CA PRO A 107 -17.71 -15.65 6.13
C PRO A 107 -17.60 -15.37 7.64
N ALA A 108 -17.28 -16.43 8.39
CA ALA A 108 -17.28 -16.42 9.83
C ALA A 108 -16.07 -15.66 10.40
N THR A 109 -16.24 -15.11 11.60
CA THR A 109 -15.12 -14.55 12.36
C THR A 109 -14.18 -15.65 12.82
N ARG A 110 -12.87 -15.44 12.71
CA ARG A 110 -11.84 -16.42 13.10
C ARG A 110 -10.79 -15.80 14.03
N THR A 111 -10.12 -16.64 14.80
CA THR A 111 -8.96 -16.23 15.58
C THR A 111 -7.69 -16.48 14.78
N VAL A 112 -6.93 -15.42 14.50
CA VAL A 112 -5.64 -15.47 13.80
C VAL A 112 -4.57 -14.93 14.74
N LEU A 113 -3.59 -15.76 15.08
CA LEU A 113 -2.49 -15.38 15.99
C LEU A 113 -2.99 -14.75 17.30
N GLY A 114 -4.02 -15.36 17.91
CA GLY A 114 -4.65 -14.86 19.15
C GLY A 114 -5.56 -13.64 18.98
N THR A 115 -5.74 -13.12 17.77
CA THR A 115 -6.60 -11.96 17.49
C THR A 115 -7.88 -12.38 16.78
N ARG A 116 -9.03 -11.90 17.25
CA ARG A 116 -10.32 -12.11 16.60
C ARG A 116 -10.44 -11.20 15.36
N VAL A 117 -10.56 -11.81 14.17
CA VAL A 117 -10.65 -11.13 12.88
C VAL A 117 -11.99 -11.46 12.22
N THR A 118 -12.80 -10.43 12.03
CA THR A 118 -14.07 -10.52 11.30
C THR A 118 -13.85 -10.02 9.87
N PRO A 119 -14.19 -10.82 8.83
CA PRO A 119 -14.05 -10.42 7.43
C PRO A 119 -14.75 -9.08 7.12
N LEU A 120 -14.19 -8.30 6.19
CA LEU A 120 -14.72 -6.99 5.81
C LEU A 120 -16.11 -7.08 5.18
N LEU A 121 -16.35 -8.16 4.42
CA LEU A 121 -17.64 -8.45 3.79
C LEU A 121 -18.77 -8.48 4.83
N THR A 122 -18.56 -9.12 5.99
CA THR A 122 -19.54 -9.23 7.07
C THR A 122 -19.84 -7.89 7.75
N ARG A 123 -18.95 -6.90 7.62
CA ARG A 123 -19.04 -5.60 8.32
C ARG A 123 -19.60 -4.47 7.44
N ASN A 124 -19.98 -4.74 6.20
CA ASN A 124 -20.36 -3.71 5.21
C ASN A 124 -19.29 -2.62 5.02
N LEU A 125 -18.01 -2.98 5.17
CA LEU A 125 -16.87 -2.05 5.12
C LEU A 125 -16.19 -2.00 3.74
N LEU A 126 -16.86 -2.47 2.69
CA LEU A 126 -16.21 -2.65 1.39
C LEU A 126 -16.02 -1.36 0.60
N GLN A 127 -16.79 -0.29 0.85
CA GLN A 127 -16.74 0.91 0.01
C GLN A 127 -15.50 1.78 0.23
N ASP A 128 -14.92 1.78 1.44
CA ASP A 128 -13.85 2.68 1.83
C ASP A 128 -12.86 2.00 2.80
N VAL A 129 -12.19 0.96 2.31
CA VAL A 129 -11.16 0.26 3.08
C VAL A 129 -9.89 1.10 3.05
N ARG A 130 -9.41 1.54 4.22
CA ARG A 130 -8.18 2.31 4.30
C ARG A 130 -7.00 1.44 3.86
N VAL A 131 -6.18 1.95 2.96
CA VAL A 131 -4.91 1.31 2.58
C VAL A 131 -3.74 2.23 2.92
N ILE A 132 -2.71 1.62 3.48
CA ILE A 132 -1.43 2.28 3.77
C ILE A 132 -0.36 1.50 3.03
N VAL A 133 0.50 2.20 2.29
CA VAL A 133 1.49 1.60 1.40
C VAL A 133 2.89 2.06 1.82
N GLN A 134 3.78 1.09 1.96
CA GLN A 134 5.22 1.30 2.02
C GLN A 134 5.84 0.62 0.79
N CYS A 135 6.49 1.42 -0.03
CA CYS A 135 7.35 1.05 -1.12
C CYS A 135 8.79 0.87 -0.62
N LYS A 136 9.46 -0.21 -1.04
CA LYS A 136 10.91 -0.39 -0.86
C LYS A 136 11.53 -0.73 -2.21
N ALA A 137 12.22 0.23 -2.82
CA ALA A 137 12.94 0.09 -4.08
C ALA A 137 14.29 -0.64 -3.89
N TYR A 138 14.25 -1.83 -3.29
CA TYR A 138 15.46 -2.62 -3.00
C TYR A 138 15.91 -3.43 -4.21
N THR A 139 17.21 -3.62 -4.33
CA THR A 139 17.80 -4.62 -5.25
C THR A 139 17.93 -6.00 -4.60
N GLN A 140 17.89 -6.07 -3.27
CA GLN A 140 17.98 -7.32 -2.50
C GLN A 140 16.61 -7.75 -1.97
N LYS A 141 16.42 -9.07 -1.83
CA LYS A 141 15.17 -9.66 -1.33
C LYS A 141 14.74 -9.02 0.01
N ILE A 142 13.43 -8.81 0.16
CA ILE A 142 12.83 -8.26 1.39
C ILE A 142 13.07 -9.22 2.57
N THR A 143 13.65 -8.70 3.64
CA THR A 143 14.04 -9.48 4.82
C THR A 143 13.05 -9.34 5.97
N ALA A 144 13.20 -10.19 6.99
CA ALA A 144 12.43 -10.08 8.23
C ALA A 144 12.64 -8.75 8.98
N ALA A 145 13.77 -8.05 8.76
CA ALA A 145 14.00 -6.73 9.36
C ALA A 145 13.03 -5.69 8.80
N THR A 146 12.85 -5.64 7.48
CA THR A 146 11.89 -4.75 6.81
C THR A 146 10.45 -4.99 7.29
N VAL A 147 10.07 -6.25 7.49
CA VAL A 147 8.73 -6.58 7.98
C VAL A 147 8.54 -6.16 9.45
N ARG A 148 9.59 -6.24 10.27
CA ARG A 148 9.55 -5.76 11.67
C ARG A 148 9.46 -4.23 11.74
N GLU A 149 10.18 -3.53 10.86
CA GLU A 149 10.06 -2.07 10.70
C GLU A 149 8.62 -1.69 10.35
N LEU A 150 8.03 -2.36 9.35
CA LEU A 150 6.63 -2.17 8.96
C LEU A 150 5.65 -2.39 10.12
N ALA A 151 5.92 -3.38 10.98
CA ALA A 151 5.11 -3.64 12.17
C ALA A 151 5.16 -2.49 13.18
N GLY A 152 6.34 -1.87 13.35
CA GLY A 152 6.50 -0.67 14.18
C GLY A 152 5.67 0.51 13.63
N THR A 153 5.75 0.75 12.34
CA THR A 153 4.95 1.79 11.65
C THR A 153 3.46 1.56 11.81
N TYR A 154 2.99 0.31 11.64
CA TYR A 154 1.60 -0.05 11.87
C TYR A 154 1.14 0.27 13.29
N GLN A 155 1.93 -0.09 14.30
CA GLN A 155 1.60 0.19 15.71
C GLN A 155 1.55 1.68 16.01
N PHE A 156 2.39 2.47 15.36
CA PHE A 156 2.43 3.92 15.51
C PHE A 156 1.22 4.61 14.86
N VAL A 157 0.87 4.21 13.62
CA VAL A 157 -0.12 4.94 12.80
C VAL A 157 -1.55 4.40 12.93
N VAL A 158 -1.73 3.10 13.18
CA VAL A 158 -3.06 2.49 13.21
C VAL A 158 -3.62 2.44 14.64
N HIS A 159 -4.53 3.37 14.93
CA HIS A 159 -5.28 3.38 16.17
C HIS A 159 -6.16 2.12 16.34
N ARG A 160 -6.49 1.78 17.59
CA ARG A 160 -7.22 0.55 17.97
C ARG A 160 -8.51 0.33 17.17
N VAL A 161 -9.24 1.40 16.86
CA VAL A 161 -10.52 1.34 16.12
C VAL A 161 -10.34 0.96 14.64
N GLU A 162 -9.15 1.13 14.09
CA GLU A 162 -8.83 0.92 12.67
C GLU A 162 -8.11 -0.42 12.38
N LYS A 163 -7.71 -1.18 13.41
CA LYS A 163 -6.90 -2.42 13.31
C LYS A 163 -7.52 -3.55 12.45
N ASN A 164 -8.83 -3.52 12.23
CA ASN A 164 -9.59 -4.47 11.41
C ASN A 164 -10.28 -3.79 10.22
N ARG A 165 -9.75 -2.65 9.79
CA ARG A 165 -10.32 -1.80 8.73
C ARG A 165 -9.25 -1.22 7.80
N THR A 166 -7.97 -1.31 8.19
CA THR A 166 -6.83 -0.82 7.43
C THR A 166 -6.03 -2.00 6.90
N LEU A 167 -5.65 -1.97 5.62
CA LEU A 167 -4.74 -2.93 5.00
C LEU A 167 -3.36 -2.26 4.80
N PHE A 168 -2.29 -2.97 5.15
CA PHE A 168 -0.92 -2.52 4.88
C PHE A 168 -0.36 -3.21 3.65
N LEU A 169 0.05 -2.44 2.66
CA LEU A 169 0.68 -2.93 1.45
C LEU A 169 2.20 -2.71 1.55
N LEU A 170 2.97 -3.79 1.47
CA LEU A 170 4.42 -3.74 1.27
C LEU A 170 4.72 -3.98 -0.20
N VAL A 171 5.24 -2.97 -0.88
CA VAL A 171 5.45 -2.96 -2.33
C VAL A 171 6.93 -2.94 -2.64
N ALA A 172 7.41 -3.90 -3.44
CA ALA A 172 8.82 -3.99 -3.81
C ALA A 172 9.02 -4.62 -5.20
N PRO A 173 10.14 -4.36 -5.90
CA PRO A 173 10.42 -5.01 -7.20
C PRO A 173 10.98 -6.42 -7.05
N VAL A 174 11.40 -6.78 -5.85
CA VAL A 174 12.14 -8.00 -5.51
C VAL A 174 11.36 -8.86 -4.53
N GLY A 175 11.47 -10.18 -4.65
CA GLY A 175 10.80 -11.13 -3.76
C GLY A 175 11.23 -11.05 -2.28
N MET A 176 10.59 -11.87 -1.43
CA MET A 176 10.94 -12.00 -0.01
C MET A 176 11.96 -13.13 0.21
N THR A 177 12.78 -13.02 1.25
CA THR A 177 13.52 -14.17 1.79
C THR A 177 12.55 -15.12 2.50
N PRO A 178 12.90 -16.42 2.68
CA PRO A 178 12.08 -17.35 3.45
C PRO A 178 11.79 -16.83 4.87
N GLN A 179 12.76 -16.21 5.52
CA GLN A 179 12.60 -15.60 6.84
C GLN A 179 11.70 -14.35 6.78
N GLY A 180 11.80 -13.53 5.73
CA GLY A 180 10.90 -12.39 5.49
C GLY A 180 9.44 -12.83 5.30
N MET A 181 9.22 -13.91 4.54
CA MET A 181 7.90 -14.51 4.37
C MET A 181 7.37 -15.09 5.69
N ALA A 182 8.20 -15.83 6.43
CA ALA A 182 7.83 -16.37 7.74
C ALA A 182 7.45 -15.26 8.74
N GLN A 183 8.19 -14.14 8.76
CA GLN A 183 7.87 -12.99 9.60
C GLN A 183 6.57 -12.30 9.17
N THR A 184 6.32 -12.18 7.86
CA THR A 184 5.06 -11.66 7.32
C THR A 184 3.87 -12.48 7.80
N ASN A 185 4.01 -13.81 7.80
CA ASN A 185 2.95 -14.73 8.22
C ASN A 185 2.70 -14.76 9.72
N ARG A 186 3.72 -14.43 10.53
CA ARG A 186 3.62 -14.32 12.00
C ARG A 186 3.25 -12.92 12.48
N SER A 187 3.08 -11.96 11.57
CA SER A 187 2.68 -10.59 11.92
C SER A 187 1.19 -10.51 12.21
N ASN A 188 0.83 -9.90 13.34
CA ASN A 188 -0.54 -9.80 13.86
C ASN A 188 -1.34 -8.60 13.30
N PHE A 189 -1.06 -8.22 12.07
CA PHE A 189 -1.75 -7.15 11.35
C PHE A 189 -1.88 -7.51 9.86
N PRO A 190 -2.85 -6.94 9.14
CA PRO A 190 -3.12 -7.33 7.76
C PRO A 190 -2.06 -6.78 6.80
N ILE A 191 -1.17 -7.67 6.35
CA ILE A 191 -0.13 -7.36 5.36
C ILE A 191 -0.51 -7.98 4.01
N ILE A 192 -0.42 -7.15 2.98
CA ILE A 192 -0.46 -7.54 1.58
C ILE A 192 0.89 -7.21 0.98
N TYR A 193 1.65 -8.22 0.57
CA TYR A 193 2.87 -8.03 -0.18
C TYR A 193 2.56 -7.98 -1.68
N VAL A 194 3.01 -6.93 -2.36
CA VAL A 194 2.81 -6.75 -3.80
C VAL A 194 4.17 -6.60 -4.47
N ARG A 195 4.46 -7.46 -5.45
CA ARG A 195 5.66 -7.31 -6.27
C ARG A 195 5.32 -6.52 -7.51
N ILE A 196 5.94 -5.37 -7.70
CA ILE A 196 5.76 -4.51 -8.89
C ILE A 196 7.12 -4.24 -9.50
N GLU A 197 7.28 -4.54 -10.79
CA GLU A 197 8.51 -4.25 -11.54
C GLU A 197 8.94 -2.79 -11.37
N GLU A 198 10.25 -2.57 -11.26
CA GLU A 198 10.80 -1.22 -11.25
C GLU A 198 10.57 -0.56 -12.61
N SER A 199 10.12 0.69 -12.61
CA SER A 199 10.10 1.50 -13.82
C SER A 199 11.52 1.97 -14.12
N VAL A 200 12.16 1.29 -15.06
CA VAL A 200 13.53 1.61 -15.51
C VAL A 200 13.48 2.35 -16.85
N PRO A 201 14.47 3.22 -17.13
CA PRO A 201 14.64 3.83 -18.44
C PRO A 201 14.62 2.80 -19.57
N VAL A 202 13.87 3.08 -20.65
CA VAL A 202 13.85 2.24 -21.87
C VAL A 202 15.25 2.07 -22.49
N SER A 203 16.14 3.05 -22.28
CA SER A 203 17.54 3.01 -22.72
C SER A 203 18.47 3.32 -21.56
N THR A 204 19.58 2.56 -21.46
CA THR A 204 20.68 2.82 -20.52
C THR A 204 21.54 4.01 -20.93
N ARG A 205 21.41 4.49 -22.17
CA ARG A 205 22.03 5.71 -22.68
C ARG A 205 20.92 6.66 -23.11
N LEU A 206 20.55 7.58 -22.23
CA LEU A 206 19.70 8.71 -22.57
C LEU A 206 20.58 9.92 -22.86
N ASN A 207 20.20 10.73 -23.84
CA ASN A 207 20.89 12.00 -24.03
C ASN A 207 20.60 12.92 -22.84
N LYS A 208 21.50 13.87 -22.61
CA LYS A 208 21.34 14.86 -21.54
C LYS A 208 20.01 15.61 -21.72
N GLY A 209 19.12 15.46 -20.74
CA GLY A 209 17.79 16.07 -20.74
C GLY A 209 16.63 15.13 -21.10
N ASP A 210 16.90 14.01 -21.78
CA ASP A 210 15.91 12.94 -22.06
C ASP A 210 15.67 12.06 -20.82
N GLU A 211 16.58 12.09 -19.86
CA GLU A 211 16.51 11.42 -18.55
C GLU A 211 15.27 11.79 -17.73
N TYR A 212 14.54 12.85 -18.10
CA TYR A 212 13.34 13.30 -17.41
C TYR A 212 12.08 13.20 -18.27
N ASP A 213 12.17 12.58 -19.46
CA ASP A 213 11.02 12.33 -20.30
C ASP A 213 10.19 11.16 -19.73
N PRO A 214 8.92 11.38 -19.35
CA PRO A 214 8.07 10.29 -18.84
C PRO A 214 7.93 9.10 -19.79
N ARG A 215 8.08 9.31 -21.11
CA ARG A 215 8.02 8.23 -22.11
C ARG A 215 9.14 7.21 -21.95
N ASN A 216 10.24 7.60 -21.30
CA ASN A 216 11.36 6.71 -21.01
C ASN A 216 11.09 5.82 -19.79
N TYR A 217 9.99 6.02 -19.05
CA TYR A 217 9.68 5.30 -17.82
C TYR A 217 8.35 4.56 -17.94
N PRO A 218 8.31 3.42 -18.65
CA PRO A 218 7.10 2.63 -18.76
C PRO A 218 6.67 2.10 -17.39
N LEU A 219 5.36 1.98 -17.18
CA LEU A 219 4.83 1.41 -15.95
C LEU A 219 5.14 -0.08 -15.87
N GLY A 220 5.68 -0.50 -14.72
CA GLY A 220 5.92 -1.90 -14.41
C GLY A 220 4.63 -2.73 -14.33
N LYS A 221 4.79 -4.04 -14.37
CA LYS A 221 3.69 -4.98 -14.15
C LYS A 221 3.64 -5.40 -12.68
N MET A 222 2.42 -5.67 -12.19
CA MET A 222 2.23 -6.35 -10.92
C MET A 222 2.51 -7.85 -11.12
N ILE A 223 3.62 -8.32 -10.54
CA ILE A 223 4.11 -9.70 -10.67
C ILE A 223 3.60 -10.60 -9.57
N ALA A 224 3.39 -10.07 -8.36
CA ALA A 224 2.98 -10.86 -7.18
C ALA A 224 1.95 -10.11 -6.36
N PHE A 225 1.00 -10.85 -5.79
CA PHE A 225 0.07 -10.34 -4.79
C PHE A 225 -0.11 -11.44 -3.73
N TYR A 226 0.28 -11.16 -2.49
CA TYR A 226 0.29 -12.13 -1.41
C TYR A 226 -0.34 -11.56 -0.15
N CYS A 227 -1.33 -12.26 0.40
CA CYS A 227 -1.93 -11.91 1.69
C CYS A 227 -1.38 -12.82 2.79
N ASN A 228 -0.89 -12.21 3.88
CA ASN A 228 -0.61 -12.95 5.11
C ASN A 228 -1.90 -13.54 5.71
N PRO A 229 -1.83 -14.47 6.69
CA PRO A 229 -3.03 -15.09 7.26
C PRO A 229 -4.07 -14.09 7.77
N TYR A 230 -3.62 -12.99 8.38
CA TYR A 230 -4.51 -11.93 8.88
C TYR A 230 -5.27 -11.24 7.74
N ALA A 231 -4.56 -10.72 6.74
CA ALA A 231 -5.17 -10.06 5.58
C ALA A 231 -6.07 -11.02 4.80
N ARG A 232 -5.67 -12.29 4.67
CA ARG A 232 -6.47 -13.32 4.00
C ARG A 232 -7.80 -13.57 4.70
N THR A 233 -7.82 -13.65 6.03
CA THR A 233 -9.07 -13.74 6.80
C THR A 233 -9.89 -12.46 6.70
N LEU A 234 -9.24 -11.30 6.72
CA LEU A 234 -9.94 -10.01 6.61
C LEU A 234 -10.62 -9.82 5.24
N LEU A 235 -9.99 -10.33 4.18
CA LEU A 235 -10.47 -10.26 2.78
C LEU A 235 -11.28 -11.50 2.36
N GLU A 236 -11.64 -12.38 3.29
CA GLU A 236 -12.38 -13.59 2.96
C GLU A 236 -13.74 -13.26 2.32
N GLY A 237 -14.10 -14.04 1.29
CA GLY A 237 -15.28 -13.81 0.45
C GLY A 237 -15.10 -12.79 -0.66
N LEU A 238 -13.88 -12.27 -0.86
CA LEU A 238 -13.55 -11.36 -1.95
C LEU A 238 -12.65 -12.04 -3.01
N THR A 239 -12.91 -11.76 -4.28
CA THR A 239 -12.19 -12.32 -5.44
C THR A 239 -10.71 -11.97 -5.46
N VAL A 240 -10.33 -10.85 -4.85
CA VAL A 240 -8.93 -10.41 -4.74
C VAL A 240 -8.01 -11.45 -4.05
N VAL A 241 -8.58 -12.28 -3.17
CA VAL A 241 -7.83 -13.38 -2.53
C VAL A 241 -7.61 -14.54 -3.50
N ALA A 242 -8.53 -14.80 -4.44
CA ALA A 242 -8.34 -15.82 -5.47
C ALA A 242 -7.27 -15.39 -6.49
N ASP A 243 -7.24 -14.10 -6.84
CA ASP A 243 -6.21 -13.52 -7.71
C ASP A 243 -4.82 -13.68 -7.11
N SER A 244 -4.68 -13.58 -5.77
CA SER A 244 -3.42 -13.82 -5.06
C SER A 244 -2.80 -15.19 -5.36
N LYS A 245 -3.63 -16.24 -5.45
CA LYS A 245 -3.15 -17.62 -5.66
C LYS A 245 -2.64 -17.83 -7.08
N LYS A 246 -3.28 -17.22 -8.08
CA LYS A 246 -2.88 -17.34 -9.49
C LYS A 246 -1.54 -16.67 -9.76
N ILE A 247 -1.27 -15.57 -9.06
CA ILE A 247 -0.09 -14.75 -9.28
C ILE A 247 1.14 -15.34 -8.56
N VAL A 248 0.98 -15.97 -7.39
CA VAL A 248 2.10 -16.64 -6.68
C VAL A 248 2.66 -17.83 -7.47
N VAL A 249 1.79 -18.66 -8.08
CA VAL A 249 2.20 -19.87 -8.83
C VAL A 249 2.99 -19.54 -10.11
N ALA A 250 2.71 -18.40 -10.75
CA ALA A 250 3.46 -17.97 -11.93
C ALA A 250 4.93 -17.61 -11.63
N SER A 251 5.28 -17.38 -10.37
CA SER A 251 6.63 -16.97 -9.94
C SER A 251 7.53 -18.10 -9.43
N GLU A 252 6.98 -19.31 -9.22
CA GLU A 252 7.75 -20.49 -8.75
C GLU A 252 8.35 -21.31 -9.90
N ASN A 253 7.94 -21.07 -11.16
CA ASN A 253 8.46 -21.77 -12.34
C ASN A 253 9.60 -21.03 -13.06
N SER A 254 10.32 -20.14 -12.39
CA SER A 254 11.40 -19.32 -12.99
C SER A 254 12.78 -19.53 -12.36
N GLU A 255 13.01 -20.64 -11.65
CA GLU A 255 14.34 -21.05 -11.20
C GLU A 255 14.61 -22.47 -11.73
N VAL A 256 15.16 -22.54 -12.94
CA VAL A 256 16.04 -23.61 -13.43
C VAL A 256 17.32 -22.95 -13.90
#